data_AF-A0A973W6B7-F1
#
_entry.id   AF-A0A973W6B7-F1
#
_cell.length_a   1.000
_cell.length_b   1.000
_cell.length_c   1.000
_cell.angle_alpha   90.00
_cell.angle_beta   90.00
_cell.angle_gamma   90.00
#
_symmetry.space_group_name_H-M   'P 1'
#
loop_
_entity.id
_entity.type
_entity.pdbx_description
1 polymer ?
#
loop_
_entity_poly.entity_id
_entity_poly.type
_entity_poly.pdbx_seq_one_letter_code
_entity_poly.pdbx_strand_id
1 'polypeptide(L)'
;MTDRGKRAAQGARSYYSIEVDFKVASKSKYPKWVNKKEQMKGFFPRPEQAFRGLHFSEPPQFRFERKRISSAFLDAEPVTLSIWLISDRLKVLFEKLDPEAFVFHKVEVDYGDAPNPGPDFWFVYIMRTLDCIDEELSVINYYDNIPGIKNYRALIDVRMRPEAVGAAHAFRLTYAKSTLIVDDVIVAALKADKIRGFEFKPIQK
;
A
#
# COMPACT_ATOMS: atom_id res chain seq x y z
N MET A 1 36.19 -20.10 -24.71
CA MET A 1 36.34 -19.73 -23.29
C MET A 1 35.00 -19.18 -22.81
N THR A 2 34.45 -19.85 -21.83
CA THR A 2 33.12 -19.75 -21.25
C THR A 2 32.99 -18.56 -20.30
N ASP A 3 31.98 -17.71 -20.51
CA ASP A 3 31.35 -16.96 -19.44
C ASP A 3 29.82 -17.17 -19.49
N ARG A 4 29.40 -18.37 -19.10
CA ARG A 4 28.04 -18.62 -18.61
C ARG A 4 28.11 -18.55 -17.08
N GLY A 5 28.44 -17.37 -16.57
CA GLY A 5 28.39 -17.05 -15.15
C GLY A 5 26.94 -17.03 -14.65
N LYS A 6 26.50 -18.15 -14.07
CA LYS A 6 25.48 -18.26 -13.01
C LYS A 6 24.38 -17.17 -13.04
N ARG A 7 23.32 -17.38 -13.83
CA ARG A 7 21.97 -17.05 -13.32
C ARG A 7 21.75 -17.98 -12.14
N ALA A 8 21.99 -17.48 -10.93
CA ALA A 8 21.38 -18.06 -9.76
C ALA A 8 19.90 -18.23 -10.11
N ALA A 9 19.37 -19.45 -9.95
CA ALA A 9 17.93 -19.64 -9.89
C ALA A 9 17.47 -18.81 -8.69
N GLN A 10 17.14 -17.54 -8.93
CA GLN A 10 16.37 -16.74 -8.00
C GLN A 10 15.14 -17.59 -7.74
N GLY A 11 14.94 -18.01 -6.48
CA GLY A 11 13.73 -18.70 -6.10
C GLY A 11 12.52 -17.94 -6.63
N ALA A 12 11.45 -18.66 -6.98
CA ALA A 12 10.25 -18.02 -7.50
C ALA A 12 9.81 -16.90 -6.55
N ARG A 13 9.77 -15.67 -7.06
CA ARG A 13 9.41 -14.47 -6.30
C ARG A 13 8.02 -14.66 -5.69
N SER A 14 7.92 -14.43 -4.39
CA SER A 14 6.64 -14.51 -3.68
C SER A 14 5.97 -13.14 -3.66
N TYR A 15 4.65 -13.12 -3.82
CA TYR A 15 3.84 -11.91 -3.84
C TYR A 15 2.75 -11.98 -2.78
N TYR A 16 2.39 -10.81 -2.28
CA TYR A 16 1.47 -10.64 -1.17
C TYR A 16 0.54 -9.47 -1.45
N SER A 17 -0.74 -9.62 -1.10
CA SER A 17 -1.61 -8.45 -0.94
C SER A 17 -1.28 -7.74 0.38
N ILE A 18 -1.20 -6.40 0.34
CA ILE A 18 -1.17 -5.58 1.55
C ILE A 18 -2.60 -5.39 2.03
N GLU A 19 -2.84 -5.75 3.29
CA GLU A 19 -4.11 -5.55 3.98
C GLU A 19 -3.90 -4.86 5.32
N VAL A 20 -5.00 -4.43 5.94
CA VAL A 20 -4.99 -3.84 7.28
C VAL A 20 -4.80 -4.94 8.29
N ASP A 21 -3.79 -4.81 9.17
CA ASP A 21 -3.70 -5.69 10.33
C ASP A 21 -4.77 -5.32 11.36
N PHE A 22 -5.96 -5.89 11.22
CA PHE A 22 -7.08 -5.63 12.11
C PHE A 22 -6.81 -6.04 13.57
N LYS A 23 -5.86 -6.95 13.84
CA LYS A 23 -5.53 -7.36 15.23
C LYS A 23 -4.83 -6.23 15.98
N VAL A 24 -4.10 -5.39 15.26
CA VAL A 24 -3.40 -4.22 15.80
C VAL A 24 -4.27 -2.97 15.63
N ALA A 25 -4.90 -2.78 14.47
CA ALA A 25 -5.71 -1.60 14.17
C ALA A 25 -6.95 -1.49 15.08
N SER A 26 -7.61 -2.59 15.44
CA SER A 26 -8.73 -2.60 16.40
C SER A 26 -8.36 -2.09 17.80
N LYS A 27 -7.07 -2.08 18.14
CA LYS A 27 -6.53 -1.57 19.42
C LYS A 27 -5.97 -0.14 19.29
N SER A 28 -5.79 0.34 18.07
CA SER A 28 -5.34 1.69 17.76
C SER A 28 -6.56 2.62 17.76
N LYS A 29 -6.42 3.82 18.34
CA LYS A 29 -7.37 4.89 18.05
C LYS A 29 -6.93 5.51 16.74
N TYR A 30 -7.74 5.34 15.68
CA TYR A 30 -7.45 5.92 14.37
C TYR A 30 -7.27 7.44 14.48
N PRO A 31 -6.24 8.01 13.85
CA PRO A 31 -6.09 9.45 13.80
C PRO A 31 -7.25 10.06 12.99
N LYS A 32 -7.77 11.19 13.46
CA LYS A 32 -8.89 11.87 12.83
C LYS A 32 -8.38 12.80 11.74
N TRP A 33 -8.79 12.56 10.49
CA TRP A 33 -8.59 13.52 9.41
C TRP A 33 -9.53 14.72 9.60
N VAL A 34 -8.99 15.84 10.09
CA VAL A 34 -9.73 17.02 10.56
C VAL A 34 -10.37 17.79 9.41
N ASN A 35 -9.58 18.15 8.39
CA ASN A 35 -10.05 18.90 7.22
C ASN A 35 -10.57 18.01 6.08
N LYS A 36 -10.90 16.73 6.35
CA LYS A 36 -11.36 15.76 5.32
C LYS A 36 -12.52 16.30 4.49
N LYS A 37 -13.52 16.92 5.13
CA LYS A 37 -14.72 17.39 4.41
C LYS A 37 -14.38 18.43 3.35
N GLU A 38 -13.47 19.35 3.65
CA GLU A 38 -13.06 20.38 2.69
C GLU A 38 -12.20 19.77 1.58
N GLN A 39 -11.25 18.90 1.93
CA GLN A 39 -10.39 18.18 0.98
C GLN A 39 -11.17 17.29 0.00
N MET A 40 -12.31 16.76 0.42
CA MET A 40 -13.15 15.88 -0.39
C MET A 40 -14.25 16.64 -1.16
N LYS A 41 -14.32 17.96 -1.04
CA LYS A 41 -15.38 18.77 -1.66
C LYS A 41 -15.28 18.70 -3.19
N GLY A 42 -16.36 18.26 -3.84
CA GLY A 42 -16.39 18.09 -5.30
C GLY A 42 -15.51 16.95 -5.82
N PHE A 43 -15.01 16.08 -4.93
CA PHE A 43 -14.18 14.96 -5.33
C PHE A 43 -14.95 13.93 -6.15
N PHE A 44 -14.36 13.55 -7.29
CA PHE A 44 -14.77 12.41 -8.10
C PHE A 44 -13.53 11.52 -8.34
N PRO A 45 -13.63 10.21 -8.08
CA PRO A 45 -12.48 9.33 -8.19
C PRO A 45 -12.01 9.19 -9.65
N ARG A 46 -10.72 9.47 -9.87
CA ARG A 46 -9.97 9.35 -11.13
C ARG A 46 -8.85 8.33 -10.97
N PRO A 47 -9.12 7.02 -11.19
CA PRO A 47 -8.18 5.93 -10.88
C PRO A 47 -6.80 6.04 -11.55
N GLU A 48 -6.71 6.78 -12.64
CA GLU A 48 -5.50 7.05 -13.42
C GLU A 48 -4.62 8.16 -12.83
N GLN A 49 -5.10 8.89 -11.83
CA GLN A 49 -4.37 9.97 -11.16
C GLN A 49 -3.92 9.57 -9.76
N ALA A 50 -2.82 10.16 -9.29
CA ALA A 50 -2.35 9.98 -7.92
C ALA A 50 -3.46 10.33 -6.92
N PHE A 51 -3.53 9.57 -5.82
CA PHE A 51 -4.60 9.70 -4.81
C PHE A 51 -6.02 9.65 -5.41
N ARG A 52 -6.19 8.99 -6.56
CA ARG A 52 -7.42 8.95 -7.36
C ARG A 52 -7.95 10.32 -7.75
N GLY A 53 -7.07 11.30 -7.99
CA GLY A 53 -7.45 12.66 -8.37
C GLY A 53 -7.82 13.56 -7.19
N LEU A 54 -7.51 13.14 -5.95
CA LEU A 54 -7.53 14.08 -4.83
C LEU A 54 -6.39 15.08 -4.98
N HIS A 55 -6.74 16.36 -4.94
CA HIS A 55 -5.79 17.46 -4.91
C HIS A 55 -5.90 18.15 -3.55
N PHE A 56 -4.74 18.41 -2.94
CA PHE A 56 -4.65 19.01 -1.62
C PHE A 56 -4.23 20.47 -1.77
N SER A 57 -5.18 21.41 -1.64
CA SER A 57 -4.90 22.86 -1.70
C SER A 57 -4.21 23.40 -0.44
N GLU A 58 -4.40 22.69 0.66
CA GLU A 58 -3.69 22.80 1.92
C GLU A 58 -3.30 21.37 2.37
N PRO A 59 -2.30 21.18 3.23
CA PRO A 59 -1.96 19.85 3.72
C PRO A 59 -3.17 19.17 4.40
N PRO A 60 -3.36 17.85 4.21
CA PRO A 60 -4.27 17.09 5.04
C PRO A 60 -3.86 17.19 6.52
N GLN A 61 -4.82 17.43 7.41
CA GLN A 61 -4.58 17.61 8.83
C GLN A 61 -5.10 16.43 9.63
N PHE A 62 -4.26 15.85 10.48
CA PHE A 62 -4.61 14.74 11.34
C PHE A 62 -4.45 15.09 12.81
N ARG A 63 -5.49 14.81 13.60
CA ARG A 63 -5.41 14.86 15.06
C ARG A 63 -5.30 13.46 15.62
N PHE A 64 -4.24 13.20 16.37
CA PHE A 64 -4.11 11.99 17.17
C PHE A 64 -4.74 12.23 18.54
N GLU A 65 -5.64 11.35 18.96
CA GLU A 65 -6.15 11.42 20.34
C GLU A 65 -5.03 11.10 21.34
N ARG A 66 -5.11 11.75 22.51
CA ARG A 66 -4.19 11.50 23.62
C ARG A 66 -4.10 10.00 23.90
N LYS A 67 -2.93 9.44 23.62
CA LYS A 67 -2.64 8.06 23.98
C LYS A 67 -2.31 7.99 25.47
N ARG A 68 -2.68 6.88 26.11
CA ARG A 68 -2.00 6.48 27.35
C ARG A 68 -0.52 6.31 27.01
N ILE A 69 0.36 6.66 27.95
CA ILE A 69 1.83 6.81 27.81
C ILE A 69 2.54 5.63 27.09
N SER A 70 1.90 4.46 26.94
CA SER A 70 2.52 3.23 26.42
C SER A 70 2.12 2.75 25.02
N SER A 71 1.16 3.35 24.29
CA SER A 71 0.79 2.82 22.96
C SER A 71 1.48 3.56 21.80
N ALA A 72 2.57 3.00 21.26
CA ALA A 72 3.23 3.56 20.07
C ALA A 72 2.26 3.71 18.87
N PHE A 73 2.41 4.74 18.05
CA PHE A 73 1.67 4.92 16.78
C PHE A 73 1.98 3.79 15.78
N LEU A 74 0.99 3.40 14.99
CA LEU A 74 1.23 2.47 13.90
C LEU A 74 1.99 3.19 12.79
N ASP A 75 2.78 2.44 12.03
CA ASP A 75 3.51 2.98 10.90
C ASP A 75 2.63 3.09 9.68
N ALA A 76 1.52 2.35 9.62
CA ALA A 76 0.56 2.40 8.54
C ALA A 76 -0.86 2.32 9.09
N GLU A 77 -1.71 3.25 8.66
CA GLU A 77 -3.15 3.26 8.96
C GLU A 77 -3.93 3.49 7.65
N PRO A 78 -4.97 2.70 7.36
CA PRO A 78 -5.80 2.93 6.18
C PRO A 78 -6.62 4.21 6.35
N VAL A 79 -6.67 5.05 5.32
CA VAL A 79 -7.43 6.31 5.37
C VAL A 79 -8.69 6.22 4.53
N THR A 80 -8.53 6.00 3.22
CA THR A 80 -9.64 5.85 2.26
C THR A 80 -9.10 5.43 0.90
N LEU A 81 -9.88 4.75 0.06
CA LEU A 81 -9.62 4.60 -1.39
C LEU A 81 -8.19 4.15 -1.79
N SER A 82 -7.59 3.23 -1.03
CA SER A 82 -6.20 2.76 -1.19
C SER A 82 -5.13 3.80 -0.84
N ILE A 83 -5.48 4.86 -0.11
CA ILE A 83 -4.58 5.81 0.53
C ILE A 83 -4.33 5.34 1.95
N TRP A 84 -3.05 5.34 2.32
CA TRP A 84 -2.59 5.02 3.65
C TRP A 84 -1.91 6.24 4.26
N LEU A 85 -2.11 6.43 5.56
CA LEU A 85 -1.30 7.32 6.37
C LEU A 85 -0.12 6.50 6.88
N ILE A 86 1.10 6.94 6.61
CA ILE A 86 2.32 6.24 6.99
C ILE A 86 3.30 7.11 7.78
N SER A 87 4.06 6.49 8.68
CA SER A 87 5.13 7.17 9.42
C SER A 87 6.30 7.54 8.50
N ASP A 88 7.08 8.56 8.89
CA ASP A 88 8.25 9.00 8.14
C ASP A 88 9.28 7.89 7.91
N ARG A 89 9.53 7.05 8.94
CA ARG A 89 10.45 5.90 8.80
C ARG A 89 9.98 4.89 7.74
N LEU A 90 8.67 4.68 7.62
CA LEU A 90 8.12 3.81 6.59
C LEU A 90 8.21 4.45 5.20
N LYS A 91 8.01 5.77 5.09
CA LYS A 91 8.23 6.49 3.82
C LYS A 91 9.67 6.30 3.32
N VAL A 92 10.67 6.54 4.17
CA VAL A 92 12.08 6.38 3.80
C VAL A 92 12.38 4.95 3.33
N LEU A 93 11.79 3.96 3.99
CA LEU A 93 11.95 2.56 3.60
C LEU A 93 11.31 2.27 2.23
N PHE A 94 10.12 2.79 1.96
CA PHE A 94 9.47 2.67 0.65
C PHE A 94 10.24 3.36 -0.47
N GLU A 95 10.79 4.55 -0.24
CA GLU A 95 11.64 5.25 -1.23
C GLU A 95 12.91 4.45 -1.57
N LYS A 96 13.48 3.76 -0.58
CA LYS A 96 14.66 2.93 -0.79
C LYS A 96 14.34 1.64 -1.55
N LEU A 97 13.20 1.01 -1.25
CA LEU A 97 12.85 -0.29 -1.81
C LEU A 97 12.32 -0.19 -3.23
N ASP A 98 11.52 0.83 -3.52
CA ASP A 98 10.87 0.98 -4.83
C ASP A 98 10.43 2.43 -5.11
N PRO A 99 11.36 3.33 -5.45
CA PRO A 99 11.09 4.76 -5.58
C PRO A 99 10.06 5.10 -6.67
N GLU A 100 9.87 4.21 -7.65
CA GLU A 100 8.93 4.42 -8.77
C GLU A 100 7.49 4.00 -8.44
N ALA A 101 7.28 3.22 -7.37
CA ALA A 101 5.95 2.70 -7.04
C ALA A 101 5.05 3.76 -6.38
N PHE A 102 5.64 4.58 -5.52
CA PHE A 102 4.95 5.31 -4.48
C PHE A 102 4.91 6.80 -4.76
N VAL A 103 3.74 7.39 -4.51
CA VAL A 103 3.56 8.84 -4.44
C VAL A 103 3.27 9.21 -3.00
N PHE A 104 4.01 10.21 -2.50
CA PHE A 104 3.88 10.69 -1.14
C PHE A 104 3.31 12.11 -1.10
N HIS A 105 2.51 12.40 -0.07
CA HIS A 105 2.06 13.75 0.22
C HIS A 105 2.19 14.02 1.72
N LYS A 106 2.80 15.14 2.10
CA LYS A 106 3.00 15.48 3.51
C LYS A 106 1.65 15.75 4.17
N VAL A 107 1.49 15.32 5.42
CA VAL A 107 0.34 15.71 6.24
C VAL A 107 0.81 16.54 7.43
N GLU A 108 -0.07 17.39 7.94
CA GLU A 108 0.10 18.08 9.21
C GLU A 108 -0.48 17.23 10.33
N VAL A 109 0.23 17.17 11.45
CA VAL A 109 -0.16 16.32 12.59
C VAL A 109 -0.23 17.14 13.87
N ASP A 110 -1.38 17.06 14.52
CA ASP A 110 -1.66 17.61 15.84
C ASP A 110 -1.73 16.46 16.87
N TYR A 111 -0.80 16.48 17.82
CA TYR A 111 -0.75 15.54 18.94
C TYR A 111 -1.48 16.02 20.20
N GLY A 112 -2.18 17.16 20.13
CA GLY A 112 -2.75 17.86 21.28
C GLY A 112 -1.68 18.24 22.30
N ASP A 113 -2.03 18.20 23.59
CA ASP A 113 -1.11 18.54 24.70
C ASP A 113 -0.09 17.43 25.03
N ALA A 114 0.26 16.59 24.05
CA ALA A 114 1.25 15.54 24.27
C ALA A 114 2.63 16.18 24.54
N PRO A 115 3.38 15.69 25.54
CA PRO A 115 4.65 16.31 25.95
C PRO A 115 5.79 16.18 24.94
N ASN A 116 5.64 15.36 23.90
CA ASN A 116 6.61 15.24 22.81
C ASN A 116 5.85 15.19 21.48
N PRO A 117 6.18 16.04 20.48
CA PRO A 117 5.66 15.86 19.13
C PRO A 117 6.00 14.43 18.67
N GLY A 118 4.98 13.67 18.27
CA GLY A 118 5.15 12.34 17.71
C GLY A 118 5.84 12.36 16.34
N PRO A 119 5.98 11.19 15.68
CA PRO A 119 6.68 11.11 14.40
C PRO A 119 5.90 11.80 13.28
N ASP A 120 6.59 12.36 12.30
CA ASP A 120 5.92 12.85 11.10
C ASP A 120 5.17 11.75 10.34
N PHE A 121 4.07 12.13 9.68
CA PHE A 121 3.27 11.25 8.84
C PHE A 121 3.10 11.78 7.42
N TRP A 122 2.75 10.88 6.52
CA TRP A 122 2.57 11.12 5.09
C TRP A 122 1.39 10.32 4.57
N PHE A 123 0.69 10.84 3.58
CA PHE A 123 -0.09 9.98 2.70
C PHE A 123 0.82 9.27 1.73
N VAL A 124 0.53 7.99 1.50
CA VAL A 124 1.14 7.20 0.44
C VAL A 124 0.08 6.60 -0.47
N TYR A 125 0.40 6.56 -1.76
CA TYR A 125 -0.39 5.94 -2.80
C TYR A 125 0.52 5.19 -3.77
N ILE A 126 0.26 3.90 -3.99
CA ILE A 126 0.93 3.16 -5.06
C ILE A 126 0.30 3.59 -6.37
N MET A 127 1.07 4.12 -7.32
CA MET A 127 0.52 4.62 -8.60
C MET A 127 0.71 3.63 -9.74
N ARG A 128 1.81 2.87 -9.73
CA ARG A 128 2.09 1.85 -10.73
C ARG A 128 1.00 0.78 -10.75
N THR A 129 0.49 0.50 -11.95
CA THR A 129 -0.50 -0.55 -12.21
C THR A 129 0.06 -1.49 -13.28
N LEU A 130 0.00 -2.79 -13.03
CA LEU A 130 0.54 -3.83 -13.91
C LEU A 130 -0.55 -4.83 -14.30
N ASP A 131 -0.52 -5.26 -15.56
CA ASP A 131 -1.19 -6.47 -16.04
C ASP A 131 -0.16 -7.59 -16.06
N CYS A 132 -0.01 -8.26 -14.92
CA CYS A 132 1.05 -9.23 -14.69
C CYS A 132 0.56 -10.59 -14.20
N ILE A 133 -0.76 -10.84 -14.17
CA ILE A 133 -1.31 -12.14 -13.77
C ILE A 133 -1.40 -13.07 -14.97
N ASP A 134 -0.78 -14.23 -14.87
CA ASP A 134 -0.96 -15.34 -15.79
C ASP A 134 -2.30 -16.04 -15.50
N GLU A 135 -3.35 -15.67 -16.24
CA GLU A 135 -4.70 -16.18 -16.02
C GLU A 135 -4.87 -17.65 -16.38
N GLU A 136 -4.03 -18.18 -17.27
CA GLU A 136 -4.09 -19.59 -17.67
C GLU A 136 -3.59 -20.50 -16.54
N LEU A 137 -2.63 -20.00 -15.76
CA LEU A 137 -2.04 -20.71 -14.63
C LEU A 137 -2.60 -20.27 -13.26
N SER A 138 -3.63 -19.41 -13.24
CA SER A 138 -4.21 -18.86 -11.99
C SER A 138 -5.64 -19.31 -11.75
N VAL A 139 -6.01 -19.38 -10.48
CA VAL A 139 -7.40 -19.53 -10.02
C VAL A 139 -7.91 -18.17 -9.54
N ILE A 140 -8.84 -17.60 -10.30
CA ILE A 140 -9.36 -16.25 -10.10
C ILE A 140 -10.89 -16.26 -10.23
N ASN A 141 -11.57 -15.57 -9.33
CA ASN A 141 -12.99 -15.26 -9.48
C ASN A 141 -13.14 -13.90 -10.16
N TYR A 142 -14.08 -13.79 -11.09
CA TYR A 142 -14.37 -12.58 -11.83
C TYR A 142 -15.66 -11.91 -11.35
N TYR A 143 -15.78 -10.60 -11.58
CA TYR A 143 -17.08 -9.95 -11.65
C TYR A 143 -17.70 -10.22 -13.03
N ASP A 144 -18.90 -10.77 -13.05
CA ASP A 144 -19.65 -11.18 -14.24
C ASP A 144 -20.89 -10.30 -14.50
N ASN A 145 -21.11 -9.30 -13.65
CA ASN A 145 -22.32 -8.49 -13.62
C ASN A 145 -22.33 -7.30 -14.59
N ILE A 146 -21.23 -7.05 -15.32
CA ILE A 146 -21.17 -5.98 -16.32
C ILE A 146 -20.53 -6.51 -17.63
N PRO A 147 -21.31 -6.67 -18.72
CA PRO A 147 -20.80 -7.12 -20.00
C PRO A 147 -19.63 -6.27 -20.51
N GLY A 148 -18.57 -6.91 -20.97
CA GLY A 148 -17.40 -6.25 -21.56
C GLY A 148 -16.42 -5.61 -20.57
N ILE A 149 -16.70 -5.65 -19.25
CA ILE A 149 -15.77 -5.13 -18.23
C ILE A 149 -15.12 -6.30 -17.49
N LYS A 150 -13.83 -6.49 -17.71
CA LYS A 150 -13.02 -7.45 -16.96
C LYS A 150 -12.60 -6.85 -15.61
N ASN A 151 -12.95 -7.53 -14.52
CA ASN A 151 -12.43 -7.26 -13.17
C ASN A 151 -12.35 -8.56 -12.37
N TYR A 152 -11.28 -8.71 -11.60
CA TYR A 152 -11.14 -9.78 -10.63
C TYR A 152 -11.89 -9.43 -9.35
N ARG A 153 -12.69 -10.38 -8.89
CA ARG A 153 -13.40 -10.35 -7.61
C ARG A 153 -12.58 -10.95 -6.48
N ALA A 154 -11.85 -12.03 -6.74
CA ALA A 154 -10.98 -12.67 -5.75
C ALA A 154 -9.76 -13.34 -6.41
N LEU A 155 -8.62 -13.26 -5.72
CA LEU A 155 -7.36 -13.90 -6.07
C LEU A 155 -7.21 -15.15 -5.18
N ILE A 156 -7.32 -16.36 -5.73
CA ILE A 156 -7.36 -17.61 -4.93
C ILE A 156 -6.02 -18.33 -4.93
N ASP A 157 -5.43 -18.49 -6.12
CA ASP A 157 -4.05 -18.95 -6.33
C ASP A 157 -3.54 -18.33 -7.62
N VAL A 158 -2.64 -17.35 -7.53
CA VAL A 158 -2.25 -16.50 -8.64
C VAL A 158 -0.82 -16.79 -9.06
N ARG A 159 -0.59 -16.95 -10.35
CA ARG A 159 0.75 -16.97 -10.95
C ARG A 159 1.00 -15.64 -11.64
N MET A 160 2.19 -15.09 -11.42
CA MET A 160 2.62 -13.83 -12.03
C MET A 160 3.53 -14.12 -13.22
N ARG A 161 3.35 -13.36 -14.30
CA ARG A 161 4.26 -13.26 -15.45
C ARG A 161 5.52 -12.47 -15.06
N PRO A 162 6.69 -13.10 -14.84
CA PRO A 162 7.87 -12.40 -14.31
C PRO A 162 8.34 -11.25 -15.20
N GLU A 163 8.23 -11.41 -16.52
CA GLU A 163 8.57 -10.39 -17.51
C GLU A 163 7.66 -9.17 -17.46
N ALA A 164 6.39 -9.35 -17.10
CA ALA A 164 5.44 -8.24 -16.94
C ALA A 164 5.63 -7.52 -15.60
N VAL A 165 6.12 -8.21 -14.57
CA VAL A 165 6.46 -7.57 -13.28
C VAL A 165 7.79 -6.83 -13.38
N GLY A 166 8.80 -7.42 -14.03
CA GLY A 166 10.14 -6.85 -14.14
C GLY A 166 10.75 -6.57 -12.77
N ALA A 167 11.33 -5.38 -12.58
CA ALA A 167 11.95 -4.95 -11.34
C ALA A 167 10.96 -4.37 -10.30
N ALA A 168 9.66 -4.28 -10.61
CA ALA A 168 8.68 -3.67 -9.71
C ALA A 168 8.48 -4.52 -8.45
N HIS A 169 8.62 -3.93 -7.27
CA HIS A 169 8.37 -4.53 -5.95
C HIS A 169 7.00 -4.18 -5.37
N ALA A 170 6.40 -3.04 -5.75
CA ALA A 170 5.06 -2.64 -5.33
C ALA A 170 4.18 -2.15 -6.49
N PHE A 171 2.95 -2.65 -6.61
CA PHE A 171 2.06 -2.28 -7.71
C PHE A 171 0.59 -2.58 -7.41
N ARG A 172 -0.30 -2.05 -8.25
CA ARG A 172 -1.71 -2.45 -8.37
C ARG A 172 -1.89 -3.41 -9.53
N LEU A 173 -2.97 -4.18 -9.51
CA LEU A 173 -3.37 -5.02 -10.63
C LEU A 173 -4.34 -4.29 -11.57
N THR A 174 -4.14 -4.41 -12.88
CA THR A 174 -4.99 -3.78 -13.92
C THR A 174 -6.47 -4.08 -13.73
N TYR A 175 -6.81 -5.35 -13.46
CA TYR A 175 -8.18 -5.82 -13.28
C TYR A 175 -8.57 -5.98 -11.80
N ALA A 176 -7.75 -5.48 -10.86
CA ALA A 176 -8.09 -5.39 -9.45
C ALA A 176 -7.41 -4.16 -8.81
N LYS A 177 -7.76 -2.96 -9.30
CA LYS A 177 -7.04 -1.69 -9.01
C LYS A 177 -7.03 -1.28 -7.53
N SER A 178 -7.90 -1.87 -6.71
CA SER A 178 -7.91 -1.62 -5.26
C SER A 178 -6.99 -2.57 -4.48
N THR A 179 -6.55 -3.66 -5.10
CA THR A 179 -5.60 -4.61 -4.53
C THR A 179 -4.19 -4.06 -4.69
N LEU A 180 -3.49 -3.92 -3.57
CA LEU A 180 -2.09 -3.50 -3.51
C LEU A 180 -1.22 -4.74 -3.36
N ILE A 181 -0.29 -4.95 -4.28
CA ILE A 181 0.61 -6.10 -4.30
C ILE A 181 2.03 -5.63 -3.95
N VAL A 182 2.71 -6.40 -3.11
CA VAL A 182 4.15 -6.31 -2.86
C VAL A 182 4.80 -7.68 -2.95
N ASP A 183 6.12 -7.70 -3.12
CA ASP A 183 6.90 -8.93 -3.12
C ASP A 183 7.56 -9.25 -1.77
N ASP A 184 8.27 -10.38 -1.73
CA ASP A 184 9.06 -10.85 -0.59
C ASP A 184 10.16 -9.88 -0.15
N VAL A 185 10.77 -9.11 -1.06
CA VAL A 185 11.77 -8.09 -0.71
C VAL A 185 11.17 -7.02 0.19
N ILE A 186 10.02 -6.44 -0.19
CA ILE A 186 9.34 -5.46 0.66
C ILE A 186 8.90 -6.12 1.97
N VAL A 187 8.27 -7.29 1.92
CA VAL A 187 7.79 -7.98 3.13
C VAL A 187 8.93 -8.25 4.11
N ALA A 188 10.09 -8.72 3.63
CA ALA A 188 11.25 -8.98 4.46
C ALA A 188 11.77 -7.70 5.13
N ALA A 189 11.89 -6.61 4.37
CA ALA A 189 12.35 -5.33 4.88
C ALA A 189 11.40 -4.75 5.95
N LEU A 190 10.08 -4.77 5.69
CA LEU A 190 9.09 -4.28 6.64
C LEU A 190 9.08 -5.10 7.95
N LYS A 191 9.28 -6.42 7.85
CA LYS A 191 9.42 -7.30 9.03
C LYS A 191 10.70 -7.02 9.81
N ALA A 192 11.84 -6.82 9.12
CA ALA A 192 13.12 -6.52 9.76
C ALA A 192 13.07 -5.21 10.57
N ASP A 193 12.42 -4.18 10.03
CA ASP A 193 12.26 -2.87 10.67
C ASP A 193 11.09 -2.82 11.67
N LYS A 194 10.40 -3.96 11.87
CA LYS A 194 9.25 -4.11 12.78
C LYS A 194 8.18 -3.05 12.49
N ILE A 195 7.90 -2.83 11.20
CA ILE A 195 6.82 -1.95 10.73
C ILE A 195 5.48 -2.54 11.16
N ARG A 196 4.58 -1.70 11.67
CA ARG A 196 3.25 -2.12 12.16
C ARG A 196 2.13 -1.45 11.38
N GLY A 197 1.02 -2.17 11.19
CA GLY A 197 -0.20 -1.66 10.53
C GLY A 197 -0.59 -2.43 9.27
N PHE A 198 0.33 -3.23 8.73
CA PHE A 198 0.07 -4.10 7.58
C PHE A 198 -0.05 -5.57 7.97
N GLU A 199 -0.96 -6.26 7.32
CA GLU A 199 -0.95 -7.71 7.16
C GLU A 199 -0.56 -8.04 5.71
N PHE A 200 0.20 -9.13 5.53
CA PHE A 200 0.60 -9.61 4.21
C PHE A 200 -0.03 -10.96 3.94
N LYS A 201 -0.94 -11.03 2.97
CA LYS A 201 -1.55 -12.31 2.59
C LYS A 201 -0.91 -12.83 1.31
N PRO A 202 -0.32 -14.04 1.33
CA PRO A 202 0.17 -14.67 0.12
C PRO A 202 -0.97 -14.79 -0.89
N ILE A 203 -0.69 -14.46 -2.14
CA ILE A 203 -1.65 -14.63 -3.24
C ILE A 203 -1.35 -15.87 -4.08
N GLN A 204 -0.30 -16.61 -3.72
CA GLN A 204 0.09 -17.89 -4.31
C GLN A 204 -0.02 -18.97 -3.24
N LYS A 205 -0.48 -20.16 -3.64
CA LYS A 205 -0.42 -21.39 -2.84
C LYS A 205 0.70 -22.32 -3.28
#